data_AF-A0A3R6ZKU6-F1
#
_entry.id   AF-A0A3R6ZKU6-F1
#
_cell.length_a   1.000
_cell.length_b   1.000
_cell.length_c   1.000
_cell.angle_alpha   90.00
_cell.angle_beta   90.00
_cell.angle_gamma   90.00
#
_symmetry.space_group_name_H-M   'P 1'
#
loop_
_entity.id
_entity.type
_entity.pdbx_description
1 polymer ?
#
loop_
_entity_poly.entity_id
_entity_poly.type
_entity_poly.pdbx_seq_one_letter_code
_entity_poly.pdbx_strand_id
1 'polypeptide(L)'
;MATSRANRELTTDDKTEVVKYLQDRMSLGKLPRGSIKAAAAALNLNRKTVSGIGKACLTQGSSPSKKAGRVGRKLRYTPEHVTQLVQELPQEERSTMRDIATATGLTMGTICRNLKSGTLERRSSRLKPLLTDENRTERIDNTMLALTPGFGLKDTGIPTFRRKPRLRELAF
;
A
#
# COMPACT_ATOMS: atom_id res chain seq x y z
N MET A 1 -3.54 -1.80 -48.73
CA MET A 1 -3.70 -0.64 -47.84
C MET A 1 -3.14 -1.01 -46.48
N ALA A 2 -1.90 -0.60 -46.19
CA ALA A 2 -1.23 -0.95 -44.93
C ALA A 2 -1.61 0.08 -43.86
N THR A 3 -2.50 -0.30 -42.95
CA THR A 3 -2.78 0.49 -41.75
C THR A 3 -1.64 0.26 -40.77
N SER A 4 -0.68 1.19 -40.71
CA SER A 4 0.38 1.17 -39.71
C SER A 4 -0.25 1.41 -38.34
N ARG A 5 -0.32 0.36 -37.51
CA ARG A 5 -0.79 0.49 -36.14
C ARG A 5 0.17 1.36 -35.35
N ALA A 6 -0.35 2.36 -34.64
CA ALA A 6 0.45 3.26 -33.80
C ALA A 6 1.12 2.53 -32.62
N ASN A 7 0.50 1.44 -32.12
CA ASN A 7 0.98 0.66 -30.99
C ASN A 7 1.21 -0.81 -31.36
N ARG A 8 2.25 -1.41 -30.76
CA ARG A 8 2.59 -2.85 -30.94
C ARG A 8 1.46 -3.78 -30.47
N GLU A 9 0.74 -3.37 -29.44
CA GLU A 9 -0.30 -4.18 -28.79
C GLU A 9 -1.70 -3.77 -29.26
N LEU A 10 -2.60 -4.76 -29.29
CA LEU A 10 -4.01 -4.54 -29.60
C LEU A 10 -4.70 -3.93 -28.38
N THR A 11 -5.35 -2.78 -28.58
CA THR A 11 -6.15 -2.08 -27.56
C THR A 11 -7.30 -2.97 -27.11
N THR A 12 -7.84 -2.73 -25.90
CA THR A 12 -9.00 -3.46 -25.41
C THR A 12 -10.20 -3.29 -26.34
N ASP A 13 -10.42 -2.08 -26.87
CA ASP A 13 -11.54 -1.78 -27.76
C ASP A 13 -11.45 -2.58 -29.07
N ASP A 14 -10.30 -2.57 -29.75
CA ASP A 14 -10.06 -3.40 -30.94
C ASP A 14 -10.29 -4.89 -30.68
N LYS A 15 -9.96 -5.40 -29.47
CA LYS A 15 -10.27 -6.79 -29.10
C LYS A 15 -11.77 -7.02 -28.98
N THR A 16 -12.51 -6.07 -28.40
CA THR A 16 -13.97 -6.18 -28.32
C THR A 16 -14.61 -6.13 -29.71
N GLU A 17 -14.07 -5.35 -30.64
CA GLU A 17 -14.53 -5.30 -32.03
C GLU A 17 -14.33 -6.64 -32.74
N VAL A 18 -13.16 -7.27 -32.57
CA VAL A 18 -12.91 -8.63 -33.07
C VAL A 18 -13.92 -9.63 -32.49
N VAL A 19 -14.20 -9.54 -31.19
CA VAL A 19 -15.15 -10.45 -30.53
C VAL A 19 -16.56 -10.26 -31.08
N LYS A 20 -17.05 -9.02 -31.20
CA LYS A 20 -18.36 -8.71 -31.78
C LYS A 20 -18.48 -9.26 -33.21
N TYR A 21 -17.50 -8.99 -34.06
CA TYR A 21 -17.48 -9.48 -35.44
C TYR A 21 -17.56 -11.01 -35.55
N LEU A 22 -16.90 -11.73 -34.63
CA LEU A 22 -16.94 -13.19 -34.59
C LEU A 22 -18.26 -13.72 -34.00
N GLN A 23 -18.85 -13.02 -33.02
CA GLN A 23 -20.15 -13.37 -32.43
C GLN A 23 -21.28 -13.22 -33.45
N ASP A 24 -21.28 -12.16 -34.26
CA ASP A 24 -22.29 -11.93 -35.31
C ASP A 24 -22.34 -13.04 -36.36
N ARG A 25 -21.22 -13.76 -36.56
CA ARG A 25 -21.07 -14.83 -37.55
C ARG A 25 -21.13 -16.23 -36.93
N MET A 26 -21.34 -16.31 -35.62
CA MET A 26 -21.40 -17.57 -34.90
C MET A 26 -22.79 -18.19 -35.05
N SER A 27 -22.86 -19.47 -35.42
CA SER A 27 -24.12 -20.21 -35.49
C SER A 27 -24.04 -21.45 -34.60
N LEU A 28 -25.08 -21.66 -33.78
CA LEU A 28 -25.18 -22.80 -32.85
C LEU A 28 -23.94 -22.97 -31.94
N GLY A 29 -23.35 -21.86 -31.49
CA GLY A 29 -22.16 -21.84 -30.64
C GLY A 29 -20.85 -22.25 -31.35
N LYS A 30 -20.85 -22.36 -32.68
CA LYS A 30 -19.67 -22.70 -33.49
C LYS A 30 -19.35 -21.60 -34.49
N LEU A 31 -18.06 -21.33 -34.68
CA LEU A 31 -17.61 -20.45 -35.75
C LEU A 31 -17.53 -21.23 -37.06
N PRO A 32 -18.19 -20.78 -38.14
CA PRO A 32 -18.07 -21.43 -39.43
C PRO A 32 -16.65 -21.31 -39.98
N ARG A 33 -16.25 -22.29 -40.80
CA ARG A 33 -14.92 -22.33 -41.43
C ARG A 33 -14.70 -21.05 -42.24
N GLY A 34 -13.54 -20.41 -42.06
CA GLY A 34 -13.18 -19.19 -42.78
C GLY A 34 -13.54 -17.88 -42.07
N SER A 35 -14.38 -17.90 -41.04
CA SER A 35 -14.78 -16.69 -40.29
C SER A 35 -13.59 -15.93 -39.71
N ILE A 36 -12.58 -16.65 -39.21
CA ILE A 36 -11.34 -16.05 -38.70
C ILE A 36 -10.55 -15.35 -39.82
N LYS A 37 -10.53 -15.92 -41.03
CA LYS A 37 -9.86 -15.32 -42.20
C LYS A 37 -10.62 -14.07 -42.66
N ALA A 38 -11.95 -14.11 -42.64
CA ALA A 38 -12.79 -12.97 -42.97
C ALA A 38 -12.64 -11.82 -41.95
N ALA A 39 -12.59 -12.13 -40.65
CA ALA A 39 -12.36 -11.14 -39.59
C ALA A 39 -10.96 -10.52 -39.68
N ALA A 40 -9.95 -11.34 -39.97
CA ALA A 40 -8.59 -10.87 -40.18
C ALA A 40 -8.49 -9.89 -41.37
N ALA A 41 -9.18 -10.17 -42.47
CA ALA A 41 -9.23 -9.30 -43.64
C ALA A 41 -10.02 -8.01 -43.36
N ALA A 42 -11.18 -8.09 -42.69
CA ALA A 42 -12.02 -6.94 -42.38
C ALA A 42 -11.35 -5.96 -41.41
N LEU A 43 -10.70 -6.48 -40.36
CA LEU A 43 -10.07 -5.66 -39.30
C LEU A 43 -8.58 -5.39 -39.55
N ASN A 44 -8.05 -5.82 -40.71
CA ASN A 44 -6.63 -5.72 -41.05
C ASN A 44 -5.69 -6.27 -39.96
N LEU A 45 -6.05 -7.45 -39.41
CA LEU A 45 -5.30 -8.12 -38.35
C LEU A 45 -4.65 -9.41 -38.86
N ASN A 46 -3.56 -9.83 -38.22
CA ASN A 46 -3.02 -11.15 -38.46
C ASN A 46 -4.02 -12.23 -37.99
N ARG A 47 -4.26 -13.24 -38.85
CA ARG A 47 -5.10 -14.40 -38.56
C ARG A 47 -4.79 -15.06 -37.21
N LYS A 48 -3.50 -15.13 -36.82
CA LYS A 48 -3.09 -15.71 -35.52
C LYS A 48 -3.63 -14.91 -34.34
N THR A 49 -3.63 -13.58 -34.42
CA THR A 49 -4.15 -12.69 -33.38
C THR A 49 -5.66 -12.89 -33.21
N VAL A 50 -6.41 -12.88 -34.31
CA VAL A 50 -7.87 -13.12 -34.31
C VAL A 50 -8.18 -14.52 -33.76
N SER A 51 -7.43 -15.54 -34.16
CA SER A 51 -7.61 -16.90 -33.65
C SER A 51 -7.36 -17.01 -32.14
N GLY A 52 -6.35 -16.30 -31.62
CA GLY A 52 -6.05 -16.26 -30.19
C GLY A 52 -7.16 -15.58 -29.38
N ILE A 53 -7.67 -14.45 -29.87
CA ILE A 53 -8.78 -13.72 -29.25
C ILE A 53 -10.05 -14.57 -29.24
N GLY A 54 -10.40 -15.19 -30.36
CA GLY A 54 -11.58 -16.07 -30.44
C GLY A 54 -11.50 -17.24 -29.46
N LYS A 55 -10.33 -17.91 -29.36
CA LYS A 55 -10.12 -18.98 -28.36
C LYS A 55 -10.24 -18.47 -26.93
N ALA A 56 -9.65 -17.31 -26.64
CA ALA A 56 -9.75 -16.70 -25.32
C ALA A 56 -11.20 -16.34 -24.97
N CYS A 57 -11.97 -15.82 -25.93
CA CYS A 57 -13.38 -15.52 -25.75
C CYS A 57 -14.21 -16.79 -25.46
N LEU A 58 -13.97 -17.89 -26.19
CA LEU A 58 -14.70 -19.14 -25.99
C LEU A 58 -14.34 -19.84 -24.67
N THR A 59 -13.11 -19.68 -24.18
CA THR A 59 -12.63 -20.34 -22.96
C THR A 59 -12.83 -19.52 -21.69
N GLN A 60 -12.80 -18.19 -21.78
CA GLN A 60 -12.78 -17.28 -20.62
C GLN A 60 -13.87 -16.21 -20.68
N GLY A 61 -14.70 -16.17 -21.73
CA GLY A 61 -15.75 -15.16 -21.92
C GLY A 61 -15.27 -13.76 -22.30
N SER A 62 -13.98 -13.46 -22.13
CA SER A 62 -13.38 -12.15 -22.44
C SER A 62 -11.90 -12.26 -22.79
N SER A 63 -11.35 -11.25 -23.47
CA SER A 63 -9.94 -11.16 -23.87
C SER A 63 -9.20 -9.97 -23.23
N PRO A 64 -9.21 -9.81 -21.89
CA PRO A 64 -8.49 -8.71 -21.24
C PRO A 64 -6.97 -8.93 -21.34
N SER A 65 -6.23 -7.83 -21.25
CA SER A 65 -4.76 -7.90 -21.17
C SER A 65 -4.33 -8.54 -19.84
N LYS A 66 -3.54 -9.61 -19.90
CA LYS A 66 -2.93 -10.24 -18.71
C LYS A 66 -1.73 -9.46 -18.17
N LYS A 67 -1.38 -8.31 -18.76
CA LYS A 67 -0.18 -7.56 -18.37
C LYS A 67 -0.35 -6.82 -17.04
N ALA A 68 -1.56 -6.37 -16.72
CA ALA A 68 -1.84 -5.68 -15.46
C ALA A 68 -1.34 -6.51 -14.26
N GLY A 69 -0.48 -5.91 -13.44
CA GLY A 69 0.15 -6.57 -12.29
C GLY A 69 1.22 -7.63 -12.60
N ARG A 70 1.41 -8.04 -13.86
CA ARG A 70 2.43 -9.04 -14.26
C ARG A 70 3.68 -8.43 -14.89
N VAL A 71 3.54 -7.23 -15.46
CA VAL A 71 4.65 -6.53 -16.11
C VAL A 71 5.21 -5.44 -15.19
N GLY A 72 6.48 -5.10 -15.41
CA GLY A 72 7.20 -4.11 -14.62
C GLY A 72 8.18 -4.74 -13.62
N ARG A 73 8.90 -3.87 -12.91
CA ARG A 73 9.89 -4.29 -11.92
C ARG A 73 9.17 -4.87 -10.70
N LYS A 74 9.51 -6.10 -10.32
CA LYS A 74 9.03 -6.71 -9.08
C LYS A 74 9.54 -5.92 -7.88
N LEU A 75 8.69 -5.83 -6.85
CA LEU A 75 9.04 -5.15 -5.61
C LEU A 75 10.18 -5.91 -4.91
N ARG A 76 11.21 -5.18 -4.46
CA ARG A 76 12.37 -5.78 -3.77
C ARG A 76 12.06 -6.20 -2.34
N TYR A 77 11.18 -5.47 -1.66
CA TYR A 77 10.81 -5.69 -0.27
C TYR A 77 9.31 -5.58 -0.15
N THR A 78 8.66 -6.61 0.40
CA THR A 78 7.21 -6.55 0.65
C THR A 78 6.93 -5.56 1.79
N PRO A 79 5.76 -4.92 1.83
CA PRO A 79 5.44 -3.96 2.88
C PRO A 79 5.54 -4.60 4.28
N GLU A 80 5.13 -5.86 4.41
CA GLU A 80 5.18 -6.63 5.66
C GLU A 80 6.64 -6.81 6.13
N HIS A 81 7.54 -7.14 5.20
CA HIS A 81 8.95 -7.31 5.52
C HIS A 81 9.59 -5.98 5.97
N VAL A 82 9.22 -4.86 5.34
CA VAL A 82 9.69 -3.53 5.78
C VAL A 82 9.15 -3.21 7.17
N THR A 83 7.88 -3.50 7.46
CA THR A 83 7.32 -3.25 8.80
C THR A 83 8.00 -4.07 9.88
N GLN A 84 8.31 -5.34 9.58
CA GLN A 84 9.00 -6.21 10.52
C GLN A 84 10.39 -5.68 10.87
N LEU A 85 11.20 -5.33 9.86
CA LEU A 85 12.53 -4.77 10.08
C LEU A 85 12.50 -3.51 10.93
N VAL A 86 11.54 -2.60 10.67
CA VAL A 86 11.40 -1.38 11.47
C VAL A 86 10.91 -1.68 12.89
N GLN A 87 10.10 -2.72 13.09
CA GLN A 87 9.60 -3.16 14.39
C GLN A 87 10.65 -3.91 15.24
N GLU A 88 11.73 -4.39 14.65
CA GLU A 88 12.84 -5.02 15.38
C GLU A 88 13.82 -3.97 15.95
N LEU A 89 13.90 -2.77 15.35
CA LEU A 89 14.84 -1.73 15.79
C LEU A 89 14.55 -1.18 17.19
N PRO A 90 15.54 -0.84 18.02
CA PRO A 90 15.31 -0.05 19.23
C PRO A 90 14.64 1.30 18.94
N GLN A 91 13.91 1.86 19.91
CA GLN A 91 13.15 3.10 19.69
C GLN A 91 14.04 4.31 19.35
N GLU A 92 15.29 4.30 19.81
CA GLU A 92 16.30 5.34 19.53
C GLU A 92 16.63 5.42 18.02
N GLU A 93 16.73 4.26 17.36
CA GLU A 93 17.04 4.14 15.94
C GLU A 93 15.81 4.34 15.03
N ARG A 94 14.60 4.43 15.61
CA ARG A 94 13.34 4.74 14.89
C ARG A 94 13.03 6.24 14.81
N SER A 95 14.00 7.09 15.12
CA SER A 95 13.80 8.54 15.25
C SER A 95 13.71 9.24 13.88
N THR A 96 14.74 9.09 13.03
CA THR A 96 14.74 9.69 11.69
C THR A 96 14.71 8.65 10.57
N MET A 97 14.27 9.07 9.39
CA MET A 97 14.28 8.19 8.21
C MET A 97 15.69 7.75 7.81
N ARG A 98 16.71 8.55 8.13
CA ARG A 98 18.11 8.19 7.87
C ARG A 98 18.56 7.11 8.85
N ASP A 99 18.24 7.25 10.13
CA ASP A 99 18.63 6.28 11.15
C ASP A 99 17.97 4.92 10.90
N ILE A 100 16.68 4.93 10.54
CA ILE A 100 15.97 3.72 10.13
C ILE A 100 16.63 3.09 8.89
N ALA A 101 17.01 3.91 7.90
CA ALA A 101 17.64 3.42 6.68
C ALA A 101 19.02 2.80 6.96
N THR A 102 19.84 3.43 7.81
CA THR A 102 21.15 2.91 8.20
C THR A 102 21.03 1.63 9.02
N ALA A 103 20.08 1.57 9.96
CA ALA A 103 19.89 0.41 10.84
C ALA A 103 19.26 -0.80 10.12
N THR A 104 18.28 -0.58 9.24
CA THR A 104 17.64 -1.67 8.46
C THR A 104 18.41 -2.06 7.19
N GLY A 105 19.42 -1.28 6.78
CA GLY A 105 20.10 -1.43 5.49
C GLY A 105 19.22 -1.11 4.28
N LEU A 106 18.02 -0.55 4.49
CA LEU A 106 17.12 -0.13 3.42
C LEU A 106 17.53 1.24 2.90
N THR A 107 17.38 1.48 1.59
CA THR A 107 17.61 2.82 1.06
C THR A 107 16.61 3.81 1.65
N MET A 108 17.05 5.03 1.92
CA MET A 108 16.20 6.11 2.43
C MET A 108 14.93 6.30 1.55
N GLY A 109 15.07 6.19 0.23
CA GLY A 109 13.94 6.28 -0.70
C GLY A 109 12.86 5.21 -0.50
N THR A 110 13.26 4.01 -0.05
CA THR A 110 12.31 2.92 0.30
C THR A 110 11.52 3.30 1.54
N ILE A 111 12.17 3.80 2.59
CA ILE A 111 11.49 4.25 3.81
C ILE A 111 10.51 5.39 3.50
N CYS A 112 10.93 6.39 2.72
CA CYS A 112 10.07 7.49 2.27
C CYS A 112 8.84 7.03 1.50
N ARG A 113 8.97 6.06 0.57
CA ARG A 113 7.83 5.52 -0.17
C ARG A 113 6.86 4.77 0.75
N ASN A 114 7.38 3.96 1.66
CA ASN A 114 6.55 3.22 2.62
C ASN A 114 5.81 4.15 3.60
N LEU A 115 6.41 5.29 3.97
CA LEU A 115 5.72 6.33 4.73
C LEU A 115 4.61 7.02 3.93
N LYS A 116 4.84 7.28 2.63
CA LYS A 116 3.82 7.89 1.75
C LYS A 116 2.67 6.94 1.40
N SER A 117 2.95 5.63 1.31
CA SER A 117 1.92 4.61 1.07
C SER A 117 1.10 4.27 2.32
N GLY A 118 1.49 4.78 3.50
CA GLY A 118 0.82 4.46 4.77
C GLY A 118 1.22 3.10 5.37
N THR A 119 2.21 2.41 4.79
CA THR A 119 2.75 1.16 5.33
C THR A 119 3.50 1.39 6.64
N LEU A 120 4.19 2.53 6.72
CA LEU A 120 4.79 3.03 7.96
C LEU A 120 4.06 4.32 8.35
N GLU A 121 3.76 4.47 9.64
CA GLU A 121 3.14 5.68 10.18
C GLU A 121 4.11 6.44 11.07
N ARG A 122 4.06 7.77 11.01
CA ARG A 122 4.79 8.62 11.96
C ARG A 122 4.06 8.62 13.29
N ARG A 123 4.73 8.11 14.32
CA ARG A 123 4.23 8.17 15.70
C ARG A 123 4.95 9.29 16.43
N SER A 124 4.27 10.42 16.60
CA SER A 124 4.69 11.43 17.57
C SER A 124 4.05 11.09 18.91
N SER A 125 4.78 10.47 19.83
CA SER A 125 4.38 10.50 21.24
C SER A 125 4.87 11.82 21.81
N ARG A 126 3.95 12.72 22.16
CA ARG A 126 4.28 13.87 22.98
C ARG A 126 4.58 13.33 24.38
N LEU A 127 5.86 13.03 24.66
CA LEU A 127 6.28 12.72 26.01
C LEU A 127 5.87 13.91 26.89
N LYS A 128 5.06 13.64 27.92
CA LYS A 128 4.69 14.63 28.96
C LYS A 128 5.98 15.25 29.54
N PRO A 129 5.90 16.49 30.08
CA PRO A 129 7.05 17.37 30.32
C PRO A 129 8.27 16.68 30.93
N LEU A 130 9.45 17.19 30.57
CA LEU A 130 10.77 16.68 30.96
C LEU A 130 10.77 16.14 32.39
N LEU A 131 11.22 14.90 32.53
CA LEU A 131 11.34 14.23 33.81
C LEU A 131 12.52 14.86 34.56
N THR A 132 12.26 15.96 35.29
CA THR A 132 13.22 16.46 36.27
C THR A 132 13.37 15.43 37.39
N ASP A 133 14.51 15.44 38.08
CA ASP A 133 14.79 14.47 39.15
C ASP A 133 13.68 14.50 40.23
N GLU A 134 13.17 15.70 40.53
CA GLU A 134 12.01 15.94 41.40
C GLU A 134 10.72 15.27 40.89
N ASN A 135 10.43 15.38 39.59
CA ASN A 135 9.25 14.76 38.97
C ASN A 135 9.39 13.23 38.90
N ARG A 136 10.62 12.71 38.93
CA ARG A 136 10.91 11.27 38.90
C ARG A 136 10.64 10.62 40.25
N THR A 137 11.11 11.22 41.34
CA THR A 137 10.88 10.73 42.70
C THR A 137 9.39 10.76 43.03
N GLU A 138 8.71 11.89 42.77
CA GLU A 138 7.27 12.02 43.02
C GLU A 138 6.45 10.96 42.27
N ARG A 139 6.85 10.59 41.06
CA ARG A 139 6.19 9.51 40.31
C ARG A 139 6.44 8.14 40.93
N ILE A 140 7.68 7.83 41.30
CA ILE A 140 8.02 6.54 41.92
C ILE A 140 7.27 6.40 43.24
N ASP A 141 7.25 7.44 44.07
CA ASP A 141 6.57 7.47 45.36
C ASP A 141 5.06 7.25 45.20
N ASN A 142 4.44 7.95 44.24
CA ASN A 142 3.03 7.76 43.90
C ASN A 142 2.73 6.34 43.39
N THR A 143 3.62 5.73 42.60
CA THR A 143 3.43 4.34 42.16
C THR A 143 3.58 3.33 43.28
N MET A 144 4.53 3.54 44.20
CA MET A 144 4.74 2.65 45.35
C MET A 144 3.55 2.71 46.31
N LEU A 145 3.01 3.91 46.56
CA LEU A 145 1.83 4.11 47.40
C LEU A 145 0.55 3.47 46.82
N ALA A 146 0.40 3.46 45.50
CA ALA A 146 -0.74 2.84 44.83
C ALA A 146 -0.69 1.30 44.81
N LEU A 147 0.51 0.71 44.95
CA LEU A 147 0.72 -0.75 44.95
C LEU A 147 0.65 -1.37 46.34
N THR A 148 0.64 -0.58 47.41
CA THR A 148 0.42 -1.08 48.77
C THR A 148 -1.02 -1.59 48.96
N PRO A 149 -1.24 -2.89 49.22
CA PRO A 149 -2.58 -3.45 49.36
C PRO A 149 -3.26 -2.92 50.63
N GLY A 150 -4.34 -2.17 50.45
CA GLY A 150 -5.11 -1.54 51.54
C GLY A 150 -5.42 -0.05 51.34
N PHE A 151 -4.78 0.61 50.37
CA PHE A 151 -5.10 2.00 50.00
C PHE A 151 -6.35 2.03 49.09
N GLY A 152 -7.51 2.26 49.70
CA GLY A 152 -8.78 2.39 49.00
C GLY A 152 -8.76 3.57 48.02
N LEU A 153 -9.04 3.29 46.75
CA LEU A 153 -9.12 4.21 45.61
C LEU A 153 -10.21 5.31 45.72
N LYS A 154 -10.72 5.60 46.92
CA LYS A 154 -11.94 6.41 47.09
C LYS A 154 -11.79 7.67 47.95
N ASP A 155 -10.79 7.77 48.81
CA ASP A 155 -10.65 8.95 49.67
C ASP A 155 -9.20 9.42 49.66
N THR A 156 -8.91 10.37 48.79
CA THR A 156 -7.89 11.43 48.94
C THR A 156 -7.80 12.16 47.62
N GLY A 157 -7.76 13.49 47.66
CA GLY A 157 -7.46 14.30 46.50
C GLY A 157 -6.10 13.89 45.95
N ILE A 158 -6.12 13.05 44.90
CA ILE A 158 -4.94 12.75 44.09
C ILE A 158 -4.32 14.11 43.77
N PRO A 159 -3.05 14.38 44.08
CA PRO A 159 -2.40 15.58 43.62
C PRO A 159 -2.35 15.47 42.10
N THR A 160 -3.38 16.01 41.44
CA THR A 160 -3.36 16.23 40.02
C THR A 160 -2.13 17.07 39.78
N PHE A 161 -1.16 16.49 39.07
CA PHE A 161 0.13 17.08 38.69
C PHE A 161 0.05 18.60 38.75
N ARG A 162 0.58 19.20 39.83
CA ARG A 162 0.38 20.60 40.15
C ARG A 162 0.88 21.38 38.95
N ARG A 163 -0.03 21.90 38.12
CA ARG A 163 0.35 22.70 36.96
C ARG A 163 1.04 23.92 37.55
N LYS A 164 2.39 23.97 37.51
CA LYS A 164 3.09 25.22 37.81
C LYS A 164 2.44 26.29 36.91
N PRO A 165 2.00 27.42 37.48
CA PRO A 165 1.40 28.48 36.69
C PRO A 165 2.37 28.84 35.56
N ARG A 166 1.81 29.10 34.39
CA ARG A 166 2.63 29.49 33.23
C ARG A 166 3.42 30.74 33.64
N LEU A 167 4.68 30.83 33.24
CA LEU A 167 5.55 32.02 33.42
C LEU A 167 4.97 33.33 32.84
N ARG A 168 3.74 33.33 32.32
CA ARG A 168 2.98 34.51 31.89
C ARG A 168 1.98 35.04 32.92
N GLU A 169 1.81 34.38 34.07
CA GLU A 169 0.89 34.80 35.15
C GLU A 169 1.63 35.39 36.37
N LEU A 170 2.92 35.71 36.21
CA LEU A 170 3.76 36.38 37.22
C LEU A 170 4.42 37.62 36.62
N ALA A 171 3.60 38.57 36.19
CA ALA A 171 4.00 39.96 35.98
C ALA A 171 2.74 40.83 36.13
N PHE A 172 2.87 41.91 36.90
CA PHE A 172 1.87 42.97 37.07
C PHE A 172 1.33 43.50 35.74
#